data_AF-A0A920YL62-F1
#
_entry.id   AF-A0A920YL62-F1
#
_cell.length_a   1.000
_cell.length_b   1.000
_cell.length_c   1.000
_cell.angle_alpha   90.00
_cell.angle_beta   90.00
_cell.angle_gamma   90.00
#
_symmetry.space_group_name_H-M   'P 1'
#
loop_
_entity.id
_entity.type
_entity.pdbx_description
1 polymer ?
#
loop_
_entity_poly.entity_id
_entity_poly.type
_entity_poly.pdbx_seq_one_letter_code
_entity_poly.pdbx_strand_id
1 'polypeptide(L)'
;MDIFDQLDQLEAMLEQAPRIPLTGKLVLSEDEVIELIEQIRHSLPEEIRQARWLVRERQRYLKEAEEEARKLAEQGQSYAQKLVEEHEVLKLAQQKAQEITAQAQKAAREIRAGANEYAEGVLGRLEEYLTQALSSIRQGREALKPKEQ
;
A
#
# COMPACT_ATOMS: atom_id res chain seq x y z
N MET A 1 -13.19 8.66 -49.91
CA MET A 1 -14.58 8.23 -49.71
C MET A 1 -14.51 6.95 -48.92
N ASP A 2 -15.27 6.89 -47.85
CA ASP A 2 -15.49 5.65 -47.12
C ASP A 2 -16.21 4.65 -48.04
N ILE A 3 -16.04 3.36 -47.81
CA ILE A 3 -16.78 2.34 -48.54
C ILE A 3 -18.29 2.53 -48.39
N PHE A 4 -18.74 3.05 -47.24
CA PHE A 4 -20.13 3.39 -47.02
C PHE A 4 -20.60 4.53 -47.93
N ASP A 5 -19.78 5.57 -48.13
CA ASP A 5 -20.10 6.64 -49.09
C ASP A 5 -20.26 6.09 -50.53
N GLN A 6 -19.43 5.09 -50.90
CA GLN A 6 -19.48 4.47 -52.22
C GLN A 6 -20.69 3.55 -52.39
N LEU A 7 -21.10 2.85 -51.32
CA LEU A 7 -22.33 2.06 -51.30
C LEU A 7 -23.57 2.96 -51.35
N ASP A 8 -23.58 4.08 -50.62
CA ASP A 8 -24.65 5.07 -50.65
C ASP A 8 -24.78 5.72 -52.04
N GLN A 9 -23.64 5.98 -52.70
CA GLN A 9 -23.63 6.46 -54.08
C GLN A 9 -24.20 5.41 -55.04
N LEU A 10 -23.87 4.13 -54.86
CA LEU A 10 -24.44 3.04 -55.67
C LEU A 10 -25.95 2.93 -55.46
N GLU A 11 -26.42 3.04 -54.21
CA GLU A 11 -27.84 3.03 -53.86
C GLU A 11 -28.57 4.23 -54.50
N ALA A 12 -28.01 5.43 -54.39
CA ALA A 12 -28.58 6.63 -55.03
C ALA A 12 -28.63 6.50 -56.57
N MET A 13 -27.60 5.90 -57.19
CA MET A 13 -27.61 5.62 -58.63
C MET A 13 -28.73 4.65 -59.02
N LEU A 14 -28.98 3.61 -58.21
CA LEU A 14 -30.06 2.65 -58.45
C LEU A 14 -31.45 3.26 -58.24
N GLU A 15 -31.61 4.17 -57.28
CA GLU A 15 -32.86 4.87 -57.01
C GLU A 15 -33.22 5.89 -58.09
N GLN A 16 -32.23 6.64 -58.58
CA GLN A 16 -32.41 7.72 -59.55
C GLN A 16 -32.37 7.23 -61.01
N ALA A 17 -32.02 5.97 -61.25
CA ALA A 17 -31.91 5.39 -62.57
C ALA A 17 -33.26 5.44 -63.35
N PRO A 18 -33.25 5.91 -64.61
CA PRO A 18 -34.43 5.88 -65.47
C PRO A 18 -35.01 4.47 -65.60
N ARG A 19 -36.32 4.34 -65.42
CA ARG A 19 -37.03 3.06 -65.53
C ARG A 19 -37.64 2.90 -66.93
N ILE A 20 -37.46 1.73 -67.51
CA ILE A 20 -38.09 1.36 -68.78
C ILE A 20 -39.56 0.98 -68.50
N PRO A 21 -40.56 1.69 -69.07
CA PRO A 21 -41.97 1.38 -68.88
C PRO A 21 -42.31 -0.07 -69.25
N LEU A 22 -43.25 -0.69 -68.54
CA LEU A 22 -43.77 -2.06 -68.76
C LEU A 22 -42.77 -3.22 -68.57
N THR A 23 -41.46 -2.96 -68.34
CA THR A 23 -40.45 -4.03 -68.13
C THR A 23 -39.90 -4.10 -66.72
N GLY A 24 -40.06 -3.04 -65.91
CA GLY A 24 -39.53 -2.95 -64.55
C GLY A 24 -38.01 -2.82 -64.47
N LYS A 25 -37.31 -2.68 -65.61
CA LYS A 25 -35.85 -2.61 -65.68
C LYS A 25 -35.34 -1.17 -65.49
N LEU A 26 -34.15 -1.05 -64.89
CA LEU A 26 -33.42 0.21 -64.73
C LEU A 26 -32.41 0.37 -65.87
N VAL A 27 -32.22 1.61 -66.31
CA VAL A 27 -31.15 1.99 -67.25
C VAL A 27 -30.02 2.61 -66.45
N LEU A 28 -28.85 1.99 -66.52
CA LEU A 28 -27.64 2.43 -65.82
C LEU A 28 -26.50 2.52 -66.83
N SER A 29 -25.56 3.43 -66.56
CA SER A 29 -24.29 3.46 -67.26
C SER A 29 -23.43 2.31 -66.76
N GLU A 30 -23.07 1.40 -67.67
CA GLU A 30 -22.22 0.25 -67.36
C GLU A 30 -20.84 0.72 -66.85
N ASP A 31 -20.26 1.73 -67.49
CA ASP A 31 -18.93 2.26 -67.13
C ASP A 31 -18.90 2.85 -65.72
N GLU A 32 -19.91 3.62 -65.33
CA GLU A 32 -19.99 4.26 -64.01
C GLU A 32 -20.20 3.22 -62.88
N VAL A 33 -21.01 2.20 -63.13
CA VAL A 33 -21.25 1.12 -62.16
C VAL A 33 -19.99 0.25 -61.99
N ILE A 34 -19.29 -0.05 -63.08
CA ILE A 34 -18.03 -0.79 -63.04
C ILE A 34 -16.97 -0.01 -62.26
N GLU A 35 -16.81 1.29 -62.54
CA GLU A 35 -15.84 2.13 -61.84
C GLU A 35 -16.12 2.16 -60.33
N LEU A 36 -17.39 2.34 -59.94
CA LEU A 36 -17.78 2.38 -58.52
C LEU A 36 -17.52 1.03 -57.83
N ILE A 37 -17.81 -0.09 -58.50
CA ILE A 37 -17.51 -1.44 -57.98
C ILE A 37 -16.00 -1.66 -57.84
N GLU A 38 -15.19 -1.18 -58.77
CA GLU A 38 -13.73 -1.29 -58.70
C GLU A 38 -13.14 -0.46 -57.56
N GLN A 39 -13.70 0.73 -57.34
CA GLN A 39 -13.30 1.58 -56.22
C GLN A 39 -13.68 0.95 -54.87
N ILE A 40 -14.89 0.37 -54.74
CA ILE A 40 -15.32 -0.41 -53.56
C ILE A 40 -14.41 -1.62 -53.33
N ARG A 41 -14.00 -2.29 -54.40
CA ARG A 41 -13.09 -3.45 -54.32
C ARG A 41 -11.68 -3.05 -53.90
N HIS A 42 -11.24 -1.84 -54.24
CA HIS A 42 -9.94 -1.30 -53.83
C HIS A 42 -9.93 -0.78 -52.40
N SER A 43 -11.03 -0.17 -51.95
CA SER A 43 -11.17 0.28 -50.56
C SER A 43 -11.21 -0.94 -49.64
N LEU A 44 -12.17 -1.87 -49.80
CA LEU A 44 -12.38 -3.03 -48.89
C LEU A 44 -11.13 -3.64 -48.20
N PRO A 45 -10.06 -4.02 -48.93
CA PRO A 45 -8.84 -4.54 -48.32
C PRO A 45 -8.13 -3.58 -47.36
N GLU A 46 -8.18 -2.27 -47.62
CA GLU A 46 -7.64 -1.20 -46.80
C GLU A 46 -8.37 -1.09 -45.45
N GLU A 47 -9.71 -1.00 -45.43
CA GLU A 47 -10.48 -0.91 -44.18
C GLU A 47 -10.33 -2.18 -43.36
N ILE A 48 -10.26 -3.37 -43.98
CA ILE A 48 -9.98 -4.62 -43.28
C ILE A 48 -8.57 -4.62 -42.66
N ARG A 49 -7.56 -4.07 -43.34
CA ARG A 49 -6.21 -3.89 -42.77
C ARG A 49 -6.24 -2.96 -41.56
N GLN A 50 -6.96 -1.84 -41.67
CA GLN A 50 -7.11 -0.87 -40.59
C GLN A 50 -7.84 -1.46 -39.38
N ALA A 51 -8.95 -2.18 -39.59
CA ALA A 51 -9.69 -2.85 -38.52
C ALA A 51 -8.83 -3.91 -37.80
N ARG A 52 -8.07 -4.72 -38.55
CA ARG A 52 -7.13 -5.70 -37.96
C ARG A 52 -5.98 -5.02 -37.21
N TRP A 53 -5.52 -3.86 -37.68
CA TRP A 53 -4.52 -3.07 -36.97
C TRP A 53 -5.10 -2.53 -35.65
N LEU A 54 -6.27 -1.91 -35.69
CA LEU A 54 -6.95 -1.35 -34.51
C LEU A 54 -7.22 -2.40 -33.42
N VAL A 55 -7.65 -3.62 -33.81
CA VAL A 55 -7.88 -4.72 -32.87
C VAL A 55 -6.58 -5.16 -32.18
N ARG A 56 -5.47 -5.26 -32.91
CA ARG A 56 -4.15 -5.58 -32.33
C ARG A 56 -3.65 -4.46 -31.42
N GLU A 57 -3.84 -3.22 -31.87
CA GLU A 57 -3.40 -2.03 -31.18
C GLU A 57 -4.13 -1.84 -29.83
N ARG A 58 -5.44 -2.15 -29.79
CA ARG A 58 -6.23 -2.13 -28.56
C ARG A 58 -5.64 -3.03 -27.46
N GLN A 59 -5.16 -4.22 -27.80
CA GLN A 59 -4.55 -5.13 -26.83
C GLN A 59 -3.24 -4.57 -26.27
N ARG A 60 -2.43 -3.94 -27.12
CA ARG A 60 -1.20 -3.26 -26.70
C ARG A 60 -1.51 -2.11 -25.75
N TYR A 61 -2.43 -1.21 -26.13
CA TYR A 61 -2.83 -0.08 -25.30
C TYR A 61 -3.36 -0.49 -23.93
N LEU A 62 -4.20 -1.54 -23.87
CA LEU A 62 -4.72 -2.04 -22.59
C LEU A 62 -3.60 -2.55 -21.69
N LYS A 63 -2.64 -3.28 -22.24
CA LYS A 63 -1.49 -3.78 -21.48
C LYS A 63 -0.61 -2.65 -20.96
N GLU A 64 -0.33 -1.65 -21.80
CA GLU A 64 0.44 -0.47 -21.38
C GLU A 64 -0.29 0.31 -20.29
N ALA A 65 -1.61 0.46 -20.38
CA ALA A 65 -2.41 1.12 -19.35
C ALA A 65 -2.42 0.34 -18.02
N GLU A 66 -2.49 -1.00 -18.06
CA GLU A 66 -2.39 -1.84 -16.87
C GLU A 66 -1.00 -1.76 -16.22
N GLU A 67 0.07 -1.77 -17.01
CA GLU A 67 1.44 -1.61 -16.51
C GLU A 67 1.65 -0.23 -15.88
N GLU A 68 1.16 0.83 -16.50
CA GLU A 68 1.28 2.20 -15.97
C GLU A 68 0.44 2.38 -14.69
N ALA A 69 -0.78 1.84 -14.66
CA ALA A 69 -1.63 1.86 -13.46
C ALA A 69 -0.98 1.11 -12.30
N ARG A 70 -0.37 -0.06 -12.57
CA ARG A 70 0.38 -0.82 -11.57
C ARG A 70 1.56 -0.02 -11.03
N LYS A 71 2.35 0.58 -11.93
CA LYS A 71 3.50 1.42 -11.56
C LYS A 71 3.09 2.61 -10.71
N LEU A 72 1.98 3.27 -11.05
CA LEU A 72 1.42 4.38 -10.26
C LEU A 72 0.98 3.92 -8.87
N ALA A 73 0.35 2.75 -8.76
CA ALA A 73 -0.05 2.17 -7.47
C ALA A 73 1.17 1.83 -6.59
N GLU A 74 2.21 1.23 -7.18
CA GLU A 74 3.46 0.92 -6.48
C GLU A 74 4.18 2.21 -6.00
N GLN A 75 4.22 3.24 -6.85
CA GLN A 75 4.76 4.55 -6.47
C GLN A 75 3.95 5.21 -5.33
N GLY A 76 2.62 5.14 -5.39
CA GLY A 76 1.74 5.65 -4.35
C GLY A 76 1.94 4.96 -3.01
N GLN A 77 2.08 3.62 -3.01
CA GLN A 77 2.40 2.86 -1.79
C GLN A 77 3.76 3.24 -1.21
N SER A 78 4.80 3.37 -2.05
CA SER A 78 6.13 3.80 -1.60
C SER A 78 6.10 5.21 -1.01
N TYR A 79 5.38 6.14 -1.64
CA TYR A 79 5.23 7.50 -1.15
C TYR A 79 4.47 7.56 0.19
N ALA A 80 3.40 6.78 0.33
CA ALA A 80 2.66 6.67 1.58
C ALA A 80 3.52 6.10 2.73
N GLN A 81 4.33 5.07 2.46
CA GLN A 81 5.28 4.53 3.45
C GLN A 81 6.30 5.58 3.89
N LYS A 82 6.89 6.31 2.93
CA LYS A 82 7.82 7.41 3.24
C LYS A 82 7.15 8.50 4.07
N LEU A 83 5.92 8.89 3.74
CA LEU A 83 5.18 9.88 4.54
C LEU A 83 4.96 9.44 5.98
N VAL A 84 4.67 8.15 6.20
CA VAL A 84 4.48 7.59 7.55
C VAL A 84 5.79 7.55 8.33
N GLU A 85 6.91 7.21 7.67
CA GLU A 85 8.24 7.24 8.27
C GLU A 85 8.72 8.66 8.58
N GLU A 86 8.43 9.62 7.70
CA GLU A 86 8.81 11.04 7.85
C GLU A 86 7.91 11.80 8.84
N HIS A 87 6.76 11.24 9.22
CA HIS A 87 5.83 11.95 10.09
C HIS A 87 6.46 12.19 11.46
N GLU A 88 6.59 13.47 11.84
CA GLU A 88 7.11 13.93 13.14
C GLU A 88 6.44 13.23 14.33
N VAL A 89 5.21 12.75 14.14
CA VAL A 89 4.46 11.94 15.11
C VAL A 89 5.18 10.65 15.47
N LEU A 90 5.78 9.93 14.52
CA LEU A 90 6.52 8.69 14.80
C LEU A 90 7.80 9.01 15.61
N LYS A 91 8.51 10.07 15.22
CA LYS A 91 9.72 10.53 15.92
C LYS A 91 9.39 11.01 17.34
N LEU A 92 8.32 11.80 17.51
CA LEU A 92 7.81 12.24 18.81
C LEU A 92 7.37 11.04 19.66
N ALA A 93 6.69 10.05 19.07
CA ALA A 93 6.28 8.83 19.77
C ALA A 93 7.50 8.03 20.26
N GLN A 94 8.54 7.88 19.42
CA GLN A 94 9.79 7.22 19.80
C GLN A 94 10.51 7.98 20.92
N GLN A 95 10.62 9.31 20.82
CA GLN A 95 11.20 10.14 21.88
C GLN A 95 10.42 10.01 23.20
N LYS A 96 9.08 10.03 23.14
CA LYS A 96 8.24 9.86 24.31
C LYS A 96 8.38 8.47 24.94
N ALA A 97 8.45 7.43 24.12
CA ALA A 97 8.69 6.07 24.58
C ALA A 97 10.04 5.93 25.29
N GLN A 98 11.10 6.54 24.75
CA GLN A 98 12.42 6.59 25.38
C GLN A 98 12.38 7.34 26.71
N GLU A 99 11.70 8.49 26.76
CA GLU A 99 11.53 9.29 27.98
C GLU A 99 10.80 8.49 29.07
N ILE A 100 9.68 7.83 28.74
CA ILE A 100 8.91 6.98 29.66
C ILE A 100 9.79 5.84 30.19
N THR A 101 10.56 5.20 29.31
CA THR A 101 11.45 4.09 29.70
C THR A 101 12.55 4.58 30.64
N ALA A 102 13.15 5.74 30.36
CA ALA A 102 14.18 6.34 31.21
C ALA A 102 13.62 6.72 32.59
N GLN A 103 12.42 7.30 32.63
CA GLN A 103 11.73 7.65 33.88
C GLN A 103 11.40 6.39 34.69
N ALA A 104 10.87 5.34 34.05
CA ALA A 104 10.57 4.07 34.69
C ALA A 104 11.83 3.41 35.28
N GLN A 105 12.94 3.42 34.55
CA GLN A 105 14.22 2.91 35.04
C GLN A 105 14.78 3.73 36.22
N LYS A 106 14.61 5.07 36.19
CA LYS A 106 15.01 5.94 37.30
C LYS A 106 14.17 5.64 38.54
N ALA A 107 12.85 5.60 38.42
CA ALA A 107 11.95 5.27 39.52
C ALA A 107 12.25 3.88 40.10
N ALA A 108 12.52 2.87 39.25
CA ALA A 108 12.88 1.53 39.70
C ALA A 108 14.20 1.52 40.49
N ARG A 109 15.19 2.33 40.10
CA ARG A 109 16.45 2.49 40.85
C ARG A 109 16.21 3.14 42.21
N GLU A 110 15.41 4.19 42.25
CA GLU A 110 15.07 4.90 43.50
C GLU A 110 14.31 3.99 44.47
N ILE A 111 13.33 3.23 43.99
CA ILE A 111 12.59 2.25 44.79
C ILE A 111 13.54 1.19 45.38
N ARG A 112 14.45 0.65 44.56
CA ARG A 112 15.44 -0.34 45.03
C ARG A 112 16.39 0.25 46.07
N ALA A 113 16.87 1.47 45.87
CA ALA A 113 17.74 2.14 46.81
C ALA A 113 17.02 2.36 48.16
N GLY A 114 15.79 2.88 48.14
CA GLY A 114 15.00 3.07 49.36
C GLY A 114 14.64 1.76 50.06
N ALA A 115 14.39 0.69 49.31
CA ALA A 115 14.15 -0.64 49.88
C ALA A 115 15.41 -1.21 50.58
N ASN A 116 16.59 -1.02 49.98
CA ASN A 116 17.86 -1.42 50.59
C ASN A 116 18.16 -0.61 51.85
N GLU A 117 17.97 0.71 51.82
CA GLU A 117 18.16 1.57 53.00
C GLU A 117 17.22 1.18 54.15
N TYR A 118 15.95 0.89 53.83
CA TYR A 118 15.00 0.38 54.80
C TYR A 118 15.44 -0.97 55.39
N ALA A 119 15.89 -1.90 54.55
CA ALA A 119 16.38 -3.20 54.99
C ALA A 119 17.61 -3.06 55.91
N GLU A 120 18.57 -2.21 55.55
CA GLU A 120 19.75 -1.90 56.36
C GLU A 120 19.33 -1.36 57.73
N GLY A 121 18.38 -0.43 57.79
CA GLY A 121 17.87 0.12 59.05
C GLY A 121 17.15 -0.90 59.92
N VAL A 122 16.41 -1.85 59.32
CA VAL A 122 15.78 -2.95 60.06
C VAL A 122 16.82 -3.93 60.59
N LEU A 123 17.78 -4.33 59.76
CA LEU A 123 18.84 -5.26 60.14
C LEU A 123 19.76 -4.67 61.21
N GLY A 124 20.14 -3.40 61.10
CA GLY A 124 20.97 -2.71 62.10
C GLY A 124 20.29 -2.64 63.48
N ARG A 125 18.99 -2.33 63.52
CA ARG A 125 18.23 -2.38 64.79
C ARG A 125 18.20 -3.79 65.39
N LEU A 126 18.01 -4.80 64.55
CA LEU A 126 18.01 -6.20 65.00
C LEU A 126 19.39 -6.59 65.56
N GLU A 127 20.47 -6.18 64.92
CA GLU A 127 21.84 -6.40 65.39
C GLU A 127 22.09 -5.76 66.76
N GLU A 128 21.66 -4.51 66.97
CA GLU A 128 21.75 -3.85 68.28
C GLU A 128 21.00 -4.62 69.37
N TYR A 129 19.74 -5.02 69.10
CA TYR A 129 18.94 -5.80 70.05
C TYR A 129 19.59 -7.14 70.40
N LEU A 130 20.08 -7.88 69.41
CA LEU A 130 20.74 -9.17 69.62
C LEU A 130 22.04 -9.00 70.40
N THR A 131 22.81 -7.95 70.12
CA THR A 131 24.05 -7.64 70.85
C THR A 131 23.78 -7.35 72.33
N GLN A 132 22.75 -6.54 72.62
CA GLN A 132 22.32 -6.27 73.99
C GLN A 132 21.87 -7.55 74.70
N ALA A 133 21.04 -8.37 74.05
CA ALA A 133 20.57 -9.64 74.61
C ALA A 133 21.74 -10.60 74.91
N LEU A 134 22.71 -10.72 74.00
CA LEU A 134 23.92 -11.52 74.19
C LEU A 134 24.76 -11.01 75.36
N SER A 135 24.90 -9.69 75.50
CA SER A 135 25.60 -9.06 76.62
C SER A 135 24.95 -9.42 77.96
N SER A 136 23.62 -9.30 78.07
CA SER A 136 22.86 -9.68 79.26
C SER A 136 23.02 -11.17 79.60
N ILE A 137 22.99 -12.06 78.60
CA ILE A 137 23.24 -13.49 78.79
C ILE A 137 24.65 -13.75 79.32
N ARG A 138 25.67 -13.08 78.75
CA ARG A 138 27.07 -13.21 79.21
C ARG A 138 27.24 -12.73 80.65
N GLN A 139 26.66 -11.59 81.00
CA GLN A 139 26.67 -11.08 82.38
C GLN A 139 25.99 -12.06 83.34
N GLY A 140 24.83 -12.59 82.98
CA GLY A 140 24.11 -13.61 83.77
C GLY A 140 24.94 -14.88 83.98
N ARG A 141 25.66 -15.34 82.94
CA ARG A 141 26.58 -16.49 83.05
C ARG A 141 27.77 -16.21 83.96
N GLU A 142 28.35 -15.01 83.88
CA GLU A 142 29.50 -14.64 84.70
C GLU A 142 29.14 -14.55 86.19
N ALA A 143 27.95 -14.01 86.50
CA ALA A 143 27.43 -13.93 87.87
C ALA A 143 27.19 -15.30 88.52
N LEU A 144 26.99 -16.35 87.72
CA LEU A 144 26.80 -17.73 88.20
C LEU A 144 28.13 -18.48 88.39
N LYS A 145 29.28 -17.91 88.01
CA LYS A 145 30.58 -18.53 88.31
C LYS A 145 30.82 -18.47 89.82
N PRO A 146 31.20 -19.60 90.46
CA PRO A 146 31.47 -19.61 91.89
C PRO A 146 32.65 -18.67 92.20
N LYS A 147 32.50 -17.85 93.24
CA LYS A 147 33.64 -17.11 93.80
C LYS A 147 34.56 -18.13 94.45
N GLU A 148 35.71 -18.40 93.85
CA GLU A 148 36.78 -19.14 94.51
C GLU A 148 37.17 -18.36 95.79
N GLN A 149 37.01 -19.02 96.94
CA GLN A 149 37.53 -18.60 98.24
C GLN A 149 38.97 -19.08 98.40
#